data_AF-A0A971QBI5-F1
#
_entry.id   AF-A0A971QBI5-F1
#
_cell.length_a   1.000
_cell.length_b   1.000
_cell.length_c   1.000
_cell.angle_alpha   90.00
_cell.angle_beta   90.00
_cell.angle_gamma   90.00
#
_symmetry.space_group_name_H-M   'P 1'
#
loop_
_entity.id
_entity.type
_entity.pdbx_description
1 polymer ?
#
loop_
_entity_poly.entity_id
_entity_poly.type
_entity_poly.pdbx_seq_one_letter_code
_entity_poly.pdbx_strand_id
1 'polypeptide(L)' 'YNALARDKRYAARFLTEFQDRLLFGTDLCRPTDEPRLPALLIELRDGGQISEEVFEKVARENAIKLLKL' A
#
# COMPACT_ATOMS: atom_id res chain seq x y z
N TYR A 1 2.27 14.93 1.50
CA TYR A 1 2.06 13.80 2.43
C TYR A 1 0.72 13.15 2.11
N ASN A 2 0.67 11.82 2.00
CA ASN A 2 -0.58 11.07 1.70
C ASN A 2 -1.40 10.82 2.98
N ALA A 3 -2.65 10.35 2.84
CA ALA A 3 -3.55 10.13 3.98
C ALA A 3 -3.03 9.06 4.97
N LEU A 4 -2.45 7.97 4.46
CA LEU A 4 -1.90 6.88 5.26
C LEU A 4 -0.72 7.31 6.14
N ALA A 5 0.08 8.28 5.69
CA ALA A 5 1.22 8.78 6.48
C ALA A 5 0.81 9.64 7.69
N ARG A 6 -0.46 10.08 7.81
CA ARG A 6 -0.92 10.96 8.89
C ARG A 6 -1.03 10.24 10.25
N ASP A 7 -1.42 8.97 10.23
CA ASP A 7 -1.43 8.09 11.40
C ASP A 7 -1.06 6.66 10.95
N LYS A 8 0.19 6.28 11.18
CA LYS A 8 0.73 4.98 10.78
C LYS A 8 0.03 3.79 11.45
N ARG A 9 -0.44 3.96 12.70
CA ARG A 9 -1.14 2.88 13.43
C ARG A 9 -2.52 2.66 12.83
N TYR A 10 -3.24 3.75 12.54
CA TYR A 10 -4.53 3.66 11.86
C TYR A 10 -4.37 3.13 10.43
N ALA A 11 -3.34 3.58 9.70
CA ALA A 11 -3.03 3.08 8.36
C ALA A 11 -2.81 1.56 8.35
N ALA A 12 -1.99 1.03 9.27
CA ALA A 12 -1.75 -0.40 9.37
C ALA A 12 -3.04 -1.19 9.65
N ARG A 13 -3.90 -0.70 10.56
CA ARG A 13 -5.21 -1.30 10.82
C ARG A 13 -6.11 -1.29 9.58
N PHE A 14 -6.20 -0.15 8.89
CA PHE A 14 -6.98 -0.01 7.67
C PHE A 14 -6.50 -0.95 6.56
N LEU A 15 -5.19 -0.99 6.32
CA LEU A 15 -4.58 -1.87 5.32
C LEU A 15 -4.87 -3.34 5.62
N THR A 16 -4.83 -3.73 6.90
CA THR A 16 -5.11 -5.11 7.33
C THR A 16 -6.60 -5.46 7.19
N GLU A 17 -7.50 -4.56 7.59
CA GLU A 17 -8.95 -4.77 7.55
C GLU A 17 -9.47 -4.89 6.11
N PHE A 18 -8.93 -4.09 5.19
CA PHE A 18 -9.38 -4.04 3.79
C PHE A 18 -8.39 -4.69 2.83
N GLN A 19 -7.49 -5.55 3.30
CA GLN A 19 -6.36 -6.08 2.54
C GLN A 19 -6.75 -6.72 1.19
N ASP A 20 -7.93 -7.33 1.06
CA ASP A 20 -8.39 -7.99 -0.18
C ASP A 20 -9.15 -7.04 -1.15
N ARG A 21 -9.29 -5.76 -0.79
CA ARG A 21 -10.11 -4.76 -1.51
C ARG A 21 -9.32 -3.52 -1.93
N LEU A 22 -8.01 -3.51 -1.71
CA LEU A 22 -7.15 -2.38 -1.98
C LEU A 22 -6.22 -2.69 -3.15
N LEU A 23 -5.94 -1.68 -3.98
CA LEU A 23 -4.95 -1.75 -5.04
C LEU A 23 -3.95 -0.61 -4.85
N PHE A 24 -2.67 -0.90 -5.07
CA PHE A 24 -1.63 0.12 -5.11
C PHE A 24 -1.74 0.97 -6.38
N GLY A 25 -1.58 2.28 -6.23
CA GLY A 25 -1.55 3.25 -7.31
C GLY A 25 -0.65 4.43 -6.94
N THR A 26 0.11 4.93 -7.92
CA THR A 26 1.13 5.97 -7.69
C THR A 26 0.56 7.39 -7.79
N ASP A 27 -0.55 7.57 -8.51
CA ASP A 27 -1.19 8.88 -8.78
C ASP A 27 -0.19 9.92 -9.33
N LEU A 28 0.69 9.49 -10.25
CA LEU A 28 1.68 10.37 -10.87
C LEU A 28 1.08 11.07 -12.08
N CYS A 29 1.17 12.40 -12.10
CA CYS A 29 0.77 13.22 -13.25
C CYS A 29 1.96 13.68 -14.10
N ARG A 30 3.20 13.46 -13.64
CA ARG A 30 4.43 13.86 -14.35
C ARG A 30 5.52 12.77 -14.22
N PRO A 31 6.37 12.58 -15.24
CA PRO A 31 7.45 11.59 -15.19
C PRO A 31 8.50 11.83 -14.10
N THR A 32 8.65 13.07 -13.64
CA THR A 32 9.64 13.47 -12.62
C THR A 32 9.11 13.34 -11.19
N ASP A 33 7.82 13.01 -11.01
CA ASP A 33 7.24 12.87 -9.69
C ASP A 33 7.68 11.54 -9.07
N GLU A 34 8.22 11.59 -7.85
CA GLU A 34 8.63 10.39 -7.12
C GLU A 34 7.48 9.87 -6.23
N PRO A 35 7.09 8.59 -6.37
CA PRO A 35 6.02 8.03 -5.55
C PRO A 35 6.51 7.84 -4.11
N ARG A 36 5.79 8.46 -3.16
CA ARG A 36 6.11 8.33 -1.71
C ARG A 36 5.42 7.15 -1.03
N LEU A 37 4.35 6.64 -1.62
CA LEU A 37 3.56 5.55 -1.04
C LEU A 37 4.31 4.20 -0.97
N PRO A 38 5.15 3.79 -1.95
CA PRO A 38 5.95 2.57 -1.84
C PRO A 38 6.82 2.52 -0.59
N ALA A 39 7.55 3.62 -0.31
CA ALA A 39 8.42 3.70 0.86
C ALA A 39 7.63 3.53 2.17
N LEU A 40 6.43 4.10 2.27
CA LEU A 40 5.56 3.93 3.44
C LEU A 40 5.10 2.48 3.62
N LEU A 41 4.69 1.81 2.54
CA LEU A 41 4.24 0.41 2.62
C LEU A 41 5.37 -0.53 3.04
N ILE A 42 6.57 -0.31 2.49
CA ILE A 42 7.78 -1.05 2.88
C ILE A 42 8.09 -0.80 4.36
N GLU A 43 8.06 0.46 4.81
CA GLU A 43 8.31 0.80 6.22
C GLU A 43 7.32 0.11 7.18
N LEU A 44 6.03 0.09 6.84
CA LEU A 44 4.99 -0.56 7.66
C LEU A 44 5.15 -2.08 7.73
N ARG A 45 5.66 -2.70 6.66
CA ARG A 45 5.95 -4.13 6.63
C ARG A 45 7.21 -4.45 7.42
N ASP A 46 8.30 -3.75 7.15
CA ASP A 46 9.61 -3.99 7.76
C ASP A 46 9.57 -3.71 9.28
N GLY A 47 8.74 -2.74 9.71
CA GLY A 47 8.49 -2.47 11.12
C GLY A 47 7.44 -3.39 11.77
N GLY A 48 6.90 -4.37 11.04
CA GLY A 48 5.93 -5.35 11.54
C GLY A 48 4.55 -4.80 11.85
N GLN A 49 4.22 -3.59 11.39
CA GLN A 49 2.88 -3.01 11.57
C GLN A 49 1.84 -3.69 10.66
N ILE A 50 2.26 -4.19 9.49
CA ILE A 50 1.46 -5.06 8.62
C ILE A 50 2.25 -6.34 8.30
N SER A 51 1.54 -7.43 8.00
CA SER A 51 2.18 -8.69 7.59
C SER A 51 2.66 -8.63 6.13
N GLU A 52 3.54 -9.56 5.76
CA GLU A 52 3.94 -9.76 4.36
C GLU A 52 2.72 -10.03 3.45
N GLU A 53 1.76 -10.83 3.92
CA GLU A 53 0.53 -11.11 3.18
C GLU A 53 -0.27 -9.84 2.88
N VAL A 54 -0.45 -8.96 3.88
CA VAL A 54 -1.14 -7.68 3.68
C VAL A 54 -0.39 -6.81 2.67
N PHE A 55 0.95 -6.76 2.77
CA PHE A 55 1.78 -6.02 1.83
C PHE A 55 1.62 -6.54 0.40
N GLU A 56 1.78 -7.85 0.17
CA GLU A 56 1.69 -8.48 -1.17
C GLU A 56 0.32 -8.28 -1.80
N LYS A 57 -0.77 -8.46 -1.03
CA LYS A 57 -2.14 -8.23 -1.52
C LYS A 57 -2.34 -6.82 -2.03
N VAL A 58 -1.95 -5.82 -1.23
CA VAL A 58 -2.13 -4.41 -1.56
C VAL A 58 -1.18 -3.98 -2.69
N ALA A 59 0.09 -4.40 -2.64
CA ALA A 59 1.12 -3.99 -3.58
C ALA A 59 0.97 -4.63 -4.96
N ARG A 60 0.42 -5.84 -5.06
CA ARG A 60 0.45 -6.62 -6.30
C ARG A 60 -0.72 -7.59 -6.50
N GLU A 61 -0.99 -8.48 -5.54
CA GLU A 61 -1.81 -9.67 -5.83
C GLU A 61 -3.27 -9.32 -6.16
N ASN A 62 -3.85 -8.31 -5.49
CA ASN A 62 -5.21 -7.86 -5.79
C ASN A 62 -5.33 -7.31 -7.20
N ALA A 63 -4.30 -6.61 -7.70
CA ALA A 63 -4.29 -6.10 -9.07
C ALA A 63 -4.24 -7.24 -10.08
N ILE A 64 -3.39 -8.25 -9.85
CA ILE A 64 -3.33 -9.46 -10.70
C ILE A 64 -4.68 -10.15 -10.74
N LYS A 65 -5.30 -10.38 -9.57
CA LYS A 65 -6.60 -11.03 -9.45
C LYS A 65 -7.71 -10.26 -10.15
N LEU A 66 -7.77 -8.94 -9.96
CA LEU A 66 -8.84 -8.09 -10.50
C LEU A 66 -8.70 -7.88 -12.01
N LEU A 67 -7.47 -7.64 -12.49
CA LEU A 67 -7.17 -7.26 -13.86
C LEU A 67 -6.82 -8.45 -14.77
N LYS A 68 -6.69 -9.67 -14.20
CA LYS A 68 -6.32 -10.91 -14.91
C LYS A 68 -4.99 -10.80 -15.66
N LEU A 69 -3.96 -10.32 -14.95
CA LEU A 69 -2.59 -10.15 -15.45
C LEU A 69 -1.75 -11.42 -15.34
#